data_AF-A0A832IJC9-F1
#
_entry.id   AF-A0A832IJC9-F1
#
_cell.length_a   1.000
_cell.length_b   1.000
_cell.length_c   1.000
_cell.angle_alpha   90.00
_cell.angle_beta   90.00
_cell.angle_gamma   90.00
#
_symmetry.space_group_name_H-M   'P 1'
#
loop_
_entity.id
_entity.type
_entity.pdbx_description
1 polymer ?
#
loop_
_entity_poly.entity_id
_entity_poly.type
_entity_poly.pdbx_seq_one_letter_code
_entity_poly.pdbx_strand_id
1 'polypeptide(L)' 'NQLPFVTSNIIGATKMSQLKENIDSINIDLSQEIIDEINAVHALIPNPAA' A
#
# COMPACT_ATOMS: atom_id res chain seq x y z
N ASN A 1 -4.42 -1.26 -4.94
CA ASN A 1 -5.89 -1.19 -5.08
C ASN A 1 -6.46 -2.62 -5.11
N GLN A 2 -6.23 -3.40 -4.06
CA GLN A 2 -6.37 -4.87 -4.08
C GLN A 2 -7.34 -5.40 -3.01
N LEU A 3 -7.88 -4.52 -2.17
CA LEU A 3 -8.80 -4.89 -1.09
C LEU A 3 -10.24 -4.57 -1.51
N PRO A 4 -11.18 -5.53 -1.40
CA PRO A 4 -12.52 -5.40 -1.98
C PRO A 4 -13.39 -4.32 -1.32
N PHE A 5 -13.01 -3.86 -0.13
CA PHE A 5 -13.73 -2.85 0.65
C PHE A 5 -13.14 -1.43 0.48
N VAL A 6 -12.10 -1.26 -0.34
CA VAL A 6 -11.48 0.05 -0.60
C VAL A 6 -11.89 0.54 -1.99
N THR A 7 -12.71 1.59 -2.05
CA THR A 7 -13.13 2.19 -3.33
C THR A 7 -12.01 3.01 -3.98
N SER A 8 -11.27 3.78 -3.18
CA SER A 8 -10.18 4.63 -3.65
C SER A 8 -9.22 4.97 -2.51
N ASN A 9 -7.97 5.28 -2.85
CA ASN A 9 -6.95 5.76 -1.92
C ASN A 9 -6.88 7.29 -1.95
N ILE A 10 -6.78 7.92 -0.79
CA ILE A 10 -6.54 9.37 -0.69
C ILE A 10 -5.04 9.62 -0.69
N ILE A 11 -4.54 10.37 -1.67
CA ILE A 11 -3.10 10.66 -1.83
C ILE A 11 -2.78 12.04 -1.26
N GLY A 12 -1.88 12.09 -0.28
CA GLY A 12 -1.24 13.31 0.20
C GLY A 12 0.15 13.48 -0.41
N ALA A 13 0.49 14.69 -0.88
CA ALA A 13 1.81 15.01 -1.43
C ALA A 13 2.15 16.48 -1.18
N THR A 14 3.41 16.77 -0.84
CA THR A 14 3.91 18.15 -0.71
C THR A 14 4.72 18.60 -1.93
N LYS A 15 5.05 17.66 -2.82
CA LYS A 15 5.80 17.90 -4.08
C LYS A 15 5.18 17.13 -5.24
N MET A 16 5.37 17.64 -6.47
CA MET A 16 4.83 17.01 -7.69
C MET A 16 5.44 15.65 -8.02
N SER A 17 6.71 15.43 -7.67
CA SER A 17 7.34 14.13 -7.84
C SER A 17 6.65 13.04 -7.01
N GLN A 18 6.29 13.33 -5.75
CA GLN A 18 5.57 12.39 -4.88
C GLN A 18 4.18 12.08 -5.41
N LEU A 19 3.44 13.10 -5.86
CA LEU A 19 2.12 12.89 -6.43
C LEU A 19 2.19 11.96 -7.65
N LYS A 20 3.17 12.20 -8.54
CA LYS A 20 3.37 11.38 -9.73
C LYS A 20 3.69 9.93 -9.35
N GLU A 21 4.67 9.73 -8.47
CA GLU A 21 5.07 8.41 -7.96
C GLU A 21 3.89 7.67 -7.31
N ASN A 22 3.14 8.35 -6.44
CA ASN A 22 2.00 7.76 -5.73
C ASN A 22 0.86 7.35 -6.69
N ILE A 23 0.61 8.13 -7.75
CA ILE A 23 -0.38 7.78 -8.77
C ILE A 23 0.09 6.61 -9.63
N ASP A 24 1.37 6.59 -10.02
CA ASP A 24 1.96 5.53 -10.84
C ASP A 24 1.91 4.15 -10.16
N SER A 25 1.75 4.10 -8.83
CA SER A 25 1.56 2.87 -8.04
C SER A 25 0.38 2.01 -8.48
N ILE A 26 -0.60 2.57 -9.22
CA ILE A 26 -1.73 1.81 -9.77
C ILE A 26 -1.30 0.69 -10.74
N ASN A 27 -0.11 0.81 -11.33
CA ASN A 27 0.42 -0.16 -12.30
C ASN A 27 1.31 -1.22 -11.63
N ILE A 28 1.42 -1.22 -10.31
CA ILE A 28 2.24 -2.16 -9.55
C ILE A 28 1.32 -3.22 -8.94
N ASP A 29 1.58 -4.47 -9.28
CA ASP A 29 0.99 -5.63 -8.62
C ASP A 29 2.04 -6.33 -7.76
N LEU A 30 1.66 -6.68 -6.53
CA LEU A 30 2.53 -7.43 -5.63
C LEU A 30 2.32 -8.91 -5.86
N SER A 31 3.40 -9.69 -5.91
CA SER A 31 3.32 -11.14 -5.98
C SER A 31 2.74 -11.71 -4.68
N GLN A 32 2.19 -12.93 -4.76
CA GLN A 32 1.67 -13.60 -3.58
C GLN A 32 2.76 -13.79 -2.50
N GLU A 33 3.99 -14.09 -2.91
CA GLU A 33 5.15 -14.21 -2.03
C GLU A 33 5.38 -12.93 -1.20
N ILE A 34 5.36 -11.75 -1.85
CA ILE A 34 5.53 -10.47 -1.16
C ILE A 34 4.36 -10.19 -0.21
N ILE A 35 3.13 -10.52 -0.62
CA ILE A 35 1.96 -10.37 0.25
C ILE A 35 2.07 -11.25 1.51
N ASP A 36 2.56 -12.48 1.36
CA ASP A 36 2.74 -13.42 2.47
C ASP A 36 3.81 -12.92 3.45
N GLU A 37 4.92 -12.36 2.94
CA GLU A 37 5.97 -11.74 3.77
C GLU A 37 5.44 -10.53 4.56
N ILE A 38 4.65 -9.65 3.94
CA ILE A 38 4.02 -8.50 4.61
C ILE A 38 3.10 -8.99 5.74
N ASN A 39 2.29 -10.03 5.49
CA ASN A 39 1.39 -10.59 6.48
C ASN A 39 2.13 -11.23 7.66
N ALA A 40 3.28 -11.87 7.40
CA ALA A 40 4.13 -12.44 8.45
C ALA A 40 4.64 -11.34 9.42
N VAL A 41 5.08 -10.20 8.89
CA VAL A 41 5.50 -9.06 9.72
C VAL A 41 4.31 -8.46 10.49
N HIS A 42 3.16 -8.28 9.84
CA HIS A 42 1.97 -7.74 10.51
C HIS A 42 1.46 -8.64 11.64
N ALA A 43 1.57 -9.97 11.50
CA ALA A 43 1.20 -10.92 12.54
C ALA A 43 2.09 -10.80 13.80
N LEU A 44 3.35 -10.39 13.65
CA LEU A 44 4.27 -10.17 14.77
C LEU A 44 4.00 -8.87 15.51
N ILE A 45 3.65 -7.81 14.78
CA ILE A 45 3.38 -6.48 15.34
C ILE A 45 2.04 -5.96 14.80
N PRO A 46 0.92 -6.46 15.32
CA PRO A 46 -0.39 -6.05 14.86
C PRO A 46 -0.67 -4.60 15.27
N ASN A 47 -1.08 -3.78 14.30
CA ASN A 47 -1.44 -2.36 14.47
C ASN A 47 -0.39 -1.51 15.25
N PRO A 48 0.82 -1.32 14.71
CA PRO A 48 1.95 -0.71 15.43
C PRO A 48 1.81 0.79 15.72
N ALA A 49 0.87 1.48 15.06
CA ALA A 49 0.68 2.93 15.14
C ALA A 49 -0.68 3.30 15.74
N ALA A 50 -1.23 2.41 16.57
CA ALA A 50 -2.45 2.63 17.35
C ALA A 50 -2.29 3.71 18.42
#